data_AF-A0A2S1H3S2-F1
#
_entry.id   AF-A0A2S1H3S2-F1
#
_cell.length_a   1.000
_cell.length_b   1.000
_cell.length_c   1.000
_cell.angle_alpha   90.00
_cell.angle_beta   90.00
_cell.angle_gamma   90.00
#
_symmetry.space_group_name_H-M   'P 1'
#
loop_
_entity.id
_entity.type
_entity.pdbx_description
1 polymer ?
#
loop_
_entity_poly.entity_id
_entity_poly.type
_entity_poly.pdbx_seq_one_letter_code
_entity_poly.pdbx_strand_id
1 'polypeptide(L)'
;MDPTILLIVFLIISFFVSKSTIRFFIYEADLLFFQQNVKKMINLKRTAVLYSFGFYNFLIILILGFATPFLFSIDLTFIDIMKIILVLNIFSMIHVSLNYLYKSWYVRLPILLVIHTFLILNFFSIHFGIYLILFIISAVILFRKIFSNRYWVTEVLWEYEGFYKWMKIIFQFSMEMSYYLPAKIRPPIFIFAKRRKLSDHRIDNLIYKSLLRKSSFFSLPLRLILLCIGLFIILPNWAKVVVLIITILGLFTSFDSILKEIKRASFFQLITPSEDEWISSKLRVQKRIIYPLIIALLLLFFIL
;
A
#
# COMPACT_ATOMS: atom_id res chain seq x y z
N MET A 1 -37.02 6.30 -18.75
CA MET A 1 -36.25 6.08 -17.50
C MET A 1 -35.94 7.45 -16.94
N ASP A 2 -36.13 7.71 -15.64
CA ASP A 2 -35.81 9.03 -15.09
C ASP A 2 -34.31 9.33 -15.29
N PRO A 3 -33.95 10.54 -15.77
CA PRO A 3 -32.56 10.91 -16.03
C PRO A 3 -31.69 10.82 -14.75
N THR A 4 -32.31 10.91 -13.57
CA THR A 4 -31.68 10.73 -12.27
C THR A 4 -31.16 9.30 -12.07
N ILE A 5 -31.94 8.28 -12.45
CA ILE A 5 -31.55 6.87 -12.33
C ILE A 5 -30.35 6.59 -13.25
N LEU A 6 -30.37 7.13 -14.47
CA LEU A 6 -29.26 7.03 -15.40
C LEU A 6 -27.97 7.63 -14.83
N LEU A 7 -28.05 8.83 -14.24
CA LEU A 7 -26.90 9.50 -13.63
C LEU A 7 -26.35 8.72 -12.43
N ILE A 8 -27.20 8.09 -11.63
CA ILE A 8 -26.78 7.23 -10.51
C ILE A 8 -26.05 5.98 -11.03
N VAL A 9 -26.61 5.31 -12.05
CA VAL A 9 -25.97 4.16 -12.68
C VAL A 9 -24.63 4.55 -13.29
N PHE A 10 -24.57 5.70 -13.96
CA PHE A 10 -23.33 6.24 -14.52
C PHE A 10 -22.29 6.55 -13.44
N LEU A 11 -22.71 7.09 -12.29
CA LEU A 11 -21.85 7.29 -11.12
C LEU A 11 -21.26 5.98 -10.61
N ILE A 12 -22.07 4.93 -10.45
CA ILE A 12 -21.57 3.64 -10.00
C ILE A 12 -20.57 3.08 -11.02
N ILE A 13 -20.94 3.05 -12.30
CA ILE A 13 -20.09 2.51 -13.38
C ILE A 13 -18.77 3.27 -13.47
N SER A 14 -18.78 4.59 -13.31
CA SER A 14 -17.57 5.41 -13.43
C SER A 14 -16.48 5.01 -12.43
N PHE A 15 -16.84 4.58 -11.21
CA PHE A 15 -15.87 4.05 -10.24
C PHE A 15 -15.26 2.72 -10.66
N PHE A 16 -16.05 1.82 -11.26
CA PHE A 16 -15.57 0.50 -11.69
C PHE A 16 -14.76 0.55 -12.98
N VAL A 17 -15.12 1.44 -13.90
CA VAL A 17 -14.44 1.59 -15.19
C VAL A 17 -13.13 2.36 -15.02
N SER A 18 -13.06 3.29 -14.06
CA SER A 18 -11.86 4.12 -13.87
C SER A 18 -10.56 3.31 -13.69
N LYS A 19 -9.53 3.70 -14.45
CA LYS A 19 -8.23 3.03 -14.38
C LYS A 19 -7.49 3.42 -13.11
N SER A 20 -6.95 2.43 -12.39
CA SER A 20 -6.16 2.69 -11.18
C SER A 20 -4.68 2.96 -11.46
N THR A 21 -4.09 2.36 -12.50
CA THR A 21 -2.63 2.41 -12.73
C THR A 21 -2.26 2.37 -14.21
N ILE A 22 -1.04 2.82 -14.54
CA ILE A 22 -0.46 2.71 -15.88
C ILE A 22 0.45 1.48 -15.89
N ARG A 23 0.37 0.68 -16.95
CA ARG A 23 1.22 -0.51 -17.11
C ARG A 23 2.50 -0.12 -17.81
N PHE A 24 3.64 -0.34 -17.16
CA PHE A 24 4.97 -0.02 -17.69
C PHE A 24 5.72 -1.27 -18.14
N PHE A 25 5.30 -2.46 -17.70
CA PHE A 25 5.92 -3.76 -17.93
C PHE A 25 7.40 -3.80 -17.53
N ILE A 26 7.75 -3.18 -16.39
CA ILE A 26 9.13 -3.09 -15.90
C ILE A 26 9.30 -3.94 -14.64
N TYR A 27 10.34 -4.77 -14.60
CA TYR A 27 10.73 -5.50 -13.40
C TYR A 27 11.69 -4.71 -12.51
N GLU A 28 11.76 -5.07 -11.22
CA GLU A 28 12.68 -4.43 -10.27
C GLU A 28 14.15 -4.52 -10.70
N ALA A 29 14.55 -5.63 -11.34
CA ALA A 29 15.91 -5.82 -11.85
C ALA A 29 16.27 -4.80 -12.94
N ASP A 30 15.31 -4.41 -13.77
CA ASP A 30 15.53 -3.49 -14.88
C ASP A 30 15.68 -2.03 -14.42
N LEU A 31 15.17 -1.69 -13.22
CA LEU A 31 15.27 -0.35 -12.66
C LEU A 31 16.73 0.11 -12.52
N LEU A 32 17.66 -0.79 -12.19
CA LEU A 32 19.08 -0.45 -12.05
C LEU A 32 19.68 -0.02 -13.40
N PHE A 33 19.28 -0.68 -14.49
CA PHE A 33 19.71 -0.32 -15.85
C PHE A 33 19.05 0.99 -16.32
N PHE A 34 17.78 1.22 -15.97
CA PHE A 34 17.06 2.45 -16.33
C PHE A 34 17.50 3.67 -15.52
N GLN A 35 18.04 3.49 -14.31
CA GLN A 35 18.68 4.57 -13.57
C GLN A 35 19.89 5.14 -14.30
N GLN A 36 20.64 4.31 -15.01
CA GLN A 36 21.80 4.74 -15.81
C GLN A 36 21.37 5.39 -17.14
N ASN A 37 20.22 5.01 -17.69
CA ASN A 37 19.74 5.44 -19.01
C ASN A 37 18.34 6.07 -18.96
N VAL A 38 18.24 7.27 -18.37
CA VAL A 38 16.97 8.00 -18.18
C VAL A 38 16.20 8.21 -19.49
N LYS A 39 16.88 8.45 -20.61
CA LYS A 39 16.25 8.66 -21.93
C LYS A 39 15.44 7.43 -22.39
N LYS A 40 16.00 6.21 -22.21
CA LYS A 40 15.31 4.96 -22.58
C LYS A 40 14.05 4.76 -21.72
N MET A 41 14.14 5.08 -20.42
CA MET A 41 13.02 5.02 -19.49
C MET A 41 11.90 5.99 -19.87
N ILE A 42 12.23 7.24 -20.24
CA ILE A 42 11.21 8.21 -20.69
C ILE A 42 10.49 7.70 -21.94
N ASN A 43 11.21 7.14 -22.91
CA ASN A 43 10.58 6.57 -24.12
C ASN A 43 9.67 5.39 -23.78
N LEU A 44 10.10 4.48 -22.90
CA LEU A 44 9.27 3.38 -22.43
C LEU A 44 8.02 3.88 -21.70
N LYS A 45 8.15 4.91 -20.86
CA LYS A 45 6.98 5.55 -20.21
C LYS A 45 6.01 6.14 -21.24
N ARG A 46 6.51 6.74 -22.32
CA ARG A 46 5.65 7.28 -23.39
C ARG A 46 4.87 6.16 -24.07
N THR A 47 5.53 5.08 -24.47
CA THR A 47 4.86 3.93 -25.12
C THR A 47 3.89 3.23 -24.16
N ALA A 48 4.28 3.06 -22.90
CA ALA A 48 3.44 2.52 -21.84
C ALA A 48 2.16 3.33 -21.64
N VAL A 49 2.25 4.67 -21.61
CA VAL A 49 1.07 5.54 -21.49
C VAL A 49 0.19 5.47 -22.73
N LEU A 50 0.77 5.50 -23.93
CA LEU A 50 0.02 5.38 -25.18
C LEU A 50 -0.72 4.05 -25.27
N TYR A 51 -0.05 2.93 -25.00
CA TYR A 51 -0.66 1.61 -24.93
C TYR A 51 -1.78 1.58 -23.88
N SER A 52 -1.48 2.08 -22.68
CA SER A 52 -2.41 2.14 -21.56
C SER A 52 -3.67 2.95 -21.83
N PHE A 53 -3.54 4.06 -22.57
CA PHE A 53 -4.62 4.96 -22.93
C PHE A 53 -5.43 4.39 -24.11
N GLY A 54 -4.76 3.86 -25.14
CA GLY A 54 -5.40 3.22 -26.28
C GLY A 54 -6.22 2.00 -25.86
N PHE A 55 -5.64 1.10 -25.05
CA PHE A 55 -6.35 -0.07 -24.53
C PHE A 55 -7.56 0.31 -23.67
N TYR A 56 -7.45 1.35 -22.84
CA TYR A 56 -8.55 1.84 -22.02
C TYR A 56 -9.70 2.39 -22.87
N ASN A 57 -9.39 3.21 -23.87
CA ASN A 57 -10.40 3.76 -24.78
C ASN A 57 -11.03 2.66 -25.63
N PHE A 58 -10.26 1.67 -26.07
CA PHE A 58 -10.79 0.49 -26.75
C PHE A 58 -11.83 -0.24 -25.88
N LEU A 59 -11.54 -0.46 -24.60
CA LEU A 59 -12.50 -1.06 -23.67
C LEU A 59 -13.74 -0.19 -23.45
N ILE A 60 -13.59 1.13 -23.30
CA ILE A 60 -14.74 2.04 -23.18
C ILE A 60 -15.61 1.96 -24.43
N ILE A 61 -15.02 2.02 -25.62
CA ILE A 61 -15.75 1.95 -26.89
C ILE A 61 -16.48 0.61 -27.00
N LEU A 62 -15.84 -0.49 -26.60
CA LEU A 62 -16.47 -1.81 -26.58
C LEU A 62 -17.65 -1.86 -25.60
N ILE A 63 -17.50 -1.33 -24.38
CA ILE A 63 -18.59 -1.25 -23.38
C ILE A 63 -19.75 -0.39 -23.89
N LEU A 64 -19.45 0.80 -24.43
CA LEU A 64 -20.45 1.68 -25.02
C LEU A 64 -21.12 1.03 -26.22
N GLY A 65 -20.35 0.30 -27.04
CA GLY A 65 -20.83 -0.53 -28.15
C GLY A 65 -21.88 -1.54 -27.70
N PHE A 66 -21.61 -2.31 -26.65
CA PHE A 66 -22.60 -3.24 -26.07
C PHE A 66 -23.78 -2.53 -25.40
N ALA A 67 -23.58 -1.32 -24.88
CA ALA A 67 -24.64 -0.51 -24.30
C ALA A 67 -25.51 0.22 -25.34
N THR A 68 -25.08 0.30 -26.61
CA THR A 68 -25.80 1.02 -27.68
C THR A 68 -27.31 0.74 -27.76
N PRO A 69 -27.81 -0.52 -27.73
CA PRO A 69 -29.25 -0.77 -27.82
C PRO A 69 -30.04 -0.11 -26.67
N PHE A 70 -29.44 -0.01 -25.48
CA PHE A 70 -30.04 0.67 -24.34
C PHE A 70 -29.90 2.19 -24.45
N LEU A 71 -28.76 2.69 -24.95
CA LEU A 71 -28.52 4.12 -25.12
C LEU A 71 -29.44 4.76 -26.17
N PHE A 72 -29.81 4.03 -27.22
CA PHE A 72 -30.79 4.49 -28.23
C PHE A 72 -32.19 4.70 -27.64
N SER A 73 -32.54 4.02 -26.55
CA SER A 73 -33.84 4.22 -25.89
C SER A 73 -33.93 5.51 -25.05
N ILE A 74 -32.82 6.26 -24.93
CA ILE A 74 -32.67 7.43 -24.04
C ILE A 74 -32.41 8.73 -24.83
N ASP A 75 -32.56 8.71 -26.17
CA ASP A 75 -32.38 9.87 -27.05
C ASP A 75 -31.06 10.64 -26.86
N LEU A 76 -29.97 9.93 -26.53
CA LEU A 76 -28.65 10.54 -26.38
C LEU A 76 -28.07 10.97 -27.73
N THR A 77 -27.61 12.21 -27.81
CA THR A 77 -26.95 12.70 -29.02
C THR A 77 -25.52 12.16 -29.13
N PHE A 78 -24.95 12.18 -30.34
CA PHE A 78 -23.54 11.83 -30.55
C PHE A 78 -22.59 12.67 -29.67
N ILE A 79 -22.94 13.94 -29.44
CA ILE A 79 -22.16 14.84 -28.58
C ILE A 79 -22.17 14.33 -27.14
N ASP A 80 -23.28 13.82 -26.65
CA ASP A 80 -23.38 13.29 -25.29
C ASP A 80 -22.58 12.00 -25.11
N ILE A 81 -22.53 11.15 -26.13
CA ILE A 81 -21.64 9.97 -26.15
C ILE A 81 -20.17 10.40 -26.06
N MET A 82 -19.78 11.43 -26.83
CA MET A 82 -18.42 11.97 -26.75
C MET A 82 -18.11 12.59 -25.39
N LYS A 83 -19.07 13.29 -24.75
CA LYS A 83 -18.94 13.77 -23.37
C LYS A 83 -18.72 12.62 -22.39
N ILE A 84 -19.46 11.52 -22.51
CA ILE A 84 -19.30 10.33 -21.65
C ILE A 84 -17.87 9.79 -21.75
N ILE A 85 -17.37 9.58 -22.97
CA ILE A 85 -15.99 9.10 -23.19
C ILE A 85 -14.98 10.04 -22.53
N LEU A 86 -15.18 11.35 -22.69
CA LEU A 86 -14.26 12.35 -22.19
C LEU A 86 -14.27 12.43 -20.65
N VAL A 87 -15.45 12.35 -20.03
CA VAL A 87 -15.63 12.28 -18.58
C VAL A 87 -14.97 11.03 -17.99
N LEU A 88 -15.16 9.87 -18.61
CA LEU A 88 -14.54 8.61 -18.16
C LEU A 88 -13.00 8.66 -18.26
N ASN A 89 -12.47 9.35 -19.27
CA ASN A 89 -11.03 9.60 -19.38
C ASN A 89 -10.53 10.57 -18.30
N ILE A 90 -11.26 11.67 -18.03
CA ILE A 90 -10.94 12.59 -16.93
C ILE A 90 -10.90 11.84 -15.61
N PHE A 91 -11.91 11.03 -15.31
CA PHE A 91 -11.92 10.22 -14.08
C PHE A 91 -10.72 9.29 -14.00
N SER A 92 -10.44 8.53 -15.05
CA SER A 92 -9.26 7.67 -15.15
C SER A 92 -7.96 8.42 -14.85
N MET A 93 -7.77 9.60 -15.45
CA MET A 93 -6.58 10.41 -15.23
C MET A 93 -6.47 10.96 -13.80
N ILE A 94 -7.61 11.34 -13.19
CA ILE A 94 -7.68 11.82 -11.80
C ILE A 94 -7.38 10.68 -10.82
N HIS A 95 -7.95 9.49 -11.03
CA HIS A 95 -7.69 8.30 -10.22
C HIS A 95 -6.20 7.96 -10.19
N VAL A 96 -5.57 7.84 -11.37
CA VAL A 96 -4.14 7.59 -11.47
C VAL A 96 -3.35 8.73 -10.80
N SER A 97 -3.70 9.99 -11.08
CA SER A 97 -3.04 11.17 -10.51
C SER A 97 -3.10 11.23 -8.99
N LEU A 98 -4.21 10.81 -8.38
CA LEU A 98 -4.37 10.77 -6.93
C LEU A 98 -3.58 9.62 -6.31
N ASN A 99 -3.39 8.50 -7.01
CA ASN A 99 -2.53 7.41 -6.55
C ASN A 99 -1.07 7.87 -6.37
N TYR A 100 -0.59 8.77 -7.23
CA TYR A 100 0.72 9.40 -7.08
C TYR A 100 0.82 10.36 -5.88
N LEU A 101 -0.27 11.03 -5.50
CA LEU A 101 -0.24 12.02 -4.41
C LEU A 101 -0.49 11.40 -3.04
N TYR A 102 -1.43 10.46 -2.95
CA TYR A 102 -1.93 9.93 -1.69
C TYR A 102 -1.88 8.41 -1.71
N LYS A 103 -1.11 7.82 -0.79
CA LYS A 103 -1.05 6.36 -0.64
C LYS A 103 -2.28 5.80 0.10
N SER A 104 -2.89 6.61 0.96
CA SER A 104 -4.04 6.23 1.77
C SER A 104 -5.34 6.25 0.95
N TRP A 105 -6.08 5.15 0.98
CA TRP A 105 -7.40 5.08 0.34
C TRP A 105 -8.41 6.02 1.01
N TYR A 106 -8.34 6.20 2.33
CA TYR A 106 -9.27 7.04 3.10
C TYR A 106 -9.17 8.54 2.78
N VAL A 107 -8.06 9.01 2.19
CA VAL A 107 -7.95 10.40 1.70
C VAL A 107 -8.39 10.49 0.23
N ARG A 108 -8.05 9.49 -0.59
CA ARG A 108 -8.39 9.50 -2.02
C ARG A 108 -9.89 9.36 -2.27
N LEU A 109 -10.54 8.46 -1.56
CA LEU A 109 -11.94 8.11 -1.78
C LEU A 109 -12.90 9.32 -1.63
N PRO A 110 -12.84 10.14 -0.56
CA PRO A 110 -13.71 11.31 -0.45
C PRO A 110 -13.46 12.34 -1.55
N ILE A 111 -12.19 12.57 -1.95
CA ILE A 111 -11.85 13.49 -3.05
C ILE A 111 -12.45 12.97 -4.37
N LEU A 112 -12.28 11.68 -4.65
CA LEU A 112 -12.84 11.04 -5.84
C LEU A 112 -14.35 11.13 -5.87
N LEU A 113 -15.01 10.87 -4.73
CA LEU A 113 -16.46 10.95 -4.59
C LEU A 113 -16.96 12.35 -4.93
N VAL A 114 -16.39 13.40 -4.33
CA VAL A 114 -16.77 14.79 -4.61
C VAL A 114 -16.61 15.13 -6.09
N ILE A 115 -15.49 14.74 -6.71
CA ILE A 115 -15.23 15.01 -8.13
C ILE A 115 -16.22 14.25 -9.04
N HIS A 116 -16.47 12.97 -8.75
CA HIS A 116 -17.40 12.14 -9.54
C HIS A 116 -18.82 12.69 -9.43
N THR A 117 -19.29 12.97 -8.21
CA THR A 117 -20.62 13.54 -7.99
C THR A 117 -20.76 14.88 -8.69
N PHE A 118 -19.76 15.77 -8.59
CA PHE A 118 -19.82 17.08 -9.21
C PHE A 118 -19.92 17.01 -10.74
N LEU A 119 -19.06 16.22 -11.39
CA LEU A 119 -19.05 16.12 -12.85
C LEU A 119 -20.27 15.39 -13.41
N ILE A 120 -20.84 14.44 -12.67
CA ILE A 120 -22.00 13.66 -13.11
C ILE A 120 -23.31 14.42 -12.89
N LEU A 121 -23.50 15.06 -11.73
CA LEU A 121 -24.70 15.87 -11.49
C LEU A 121 -24.81 17.05 -12.47
N ASN A 122 -23.67 17.57 -12.92
CA ASN A 122 -23.61 18.67 -13.89
C ASN A 122 -23.39 18.19 -15.34
N PHE A 123 -23.58 16.88 -15.62
CA PHE A 123 -23.25 16.28 -16.92
C PHE A 123 -23.92 16.98 -18.10
N PHE A 124 -25.22 17.24 -17.99
CA PHE A 124 -26.00 17.88 -19.05
C PHE A 124 -25.79 19.40 -19.11
N SER A 125 -25.52 20.04 -17.96
CA SER A 125 -25.38 21.51 -17.85
C SER A 125 -24.02 22.01 -18.36
N ILE A 126 -22.96 21.21 -18.25
CA ILE A 126 -21.61 21.61 -18.64
C ILE A 126 -21.42 21.48 -20.16
N HIS A 127 -20.95 22.56 -20.79
CA HIS A 127 -20.62 22.57 -22.21
C HIS A 127 -19.44 21.66 -22.54
N PHE A 128 -19.48 21.04 -23.72
CA PHE A 128 -18.44 20.12 -24.20
C PHE A 128 -17.02 20.72 -24.16
N GLY A 129 -16.87 22.01 -24.49
CA GLY A 129 -15.59 22.71 -24.44
C GLY A 129 -14.95 22.76 -23.04
N ILE A 130 -15.76 22.83 -21.98
CA ILE A 130 -15.26 22.80 -20.60
C ILE A 130 -14.69 21.42 -20.29
N TYR A 131 -15.37 20.35 -20.71
CA TYR A 131 -14.84 19.01 -20.54
C TYR A 131 -13.50 18.84 -21.28
N LEU A 132 -13.36 19.34 -22.51
CA LEU A 132 -12.07 19.34 -23.22
C LEU A 132 -10.95 20.03 -22.43
N ILE A 133 -11.22 21.20 -21.85
CA ILE A 133 -10.26 21.92 -21.02
C ILE A 133 -9.88 21.08 -19.79
N LEU A 134 -10.87 20.50 -19.09
CA LEU A 134 -10.63 19.63 -17.94
C LEU A 134 -9.80 18.40 -18.31
N PHE A 135 -10.05 17.81 -19.48
CA PHE A 135 -9.28 16.69 -20.01
C PHE A 135 -7.81 17.09 -20.22
N ILE A 136 -7.56 18.22 -20.89
CA ILE A 136 -6.19 18.73 -21.11
C ILE A 136 -5.48 18.98 -19.78
N ILE A 137 -6.14 19.65 -18.82
CA ILE A 137 -5.59 19.91 -17.49
C ILE A 137 -5.24 18.60 -16.78
N SER A 138 -6.17 17.64 -16.77
CA SER A 138 -5.97 16.34 -16.13
C SER A 138 -4.81 15.56 -16.77
N ALA A 139 -4.68 15.62 -18.10
CA ALA A 139 -3.60 14.99 -18.85
C ALA A 139 -2.24 15.63 -18.50
N VAL A 140 -2.14 16.96 -18.47
CA VAL A 140 -0.92 17.69 -18.11
C VAL A 140 -0.46 17.34 -16.69
N ILE A 141 -1.39 17.33 -15.71
CA ILE A 141 -1.10 16.97 -14.32
C ILE A 141 -0.58 15.53 -14.25
N LEU A 142 -1.22 14.61 -14.96
CA LEU A 142 -0.86 13.20 -14.98
C LEU A 142 0.52 12.99 -15.63
N PHE A 143 0.76 13.56 -16.81
CA PHE A 143 2.04 13.44 -17.52
C PHE A 143 3.21 13.99 -16.71
N ARG A 144 3.03 15.13 -16.03
CA ARG A 144 4.06 15.68 -15.14
C ARG A 144 4.46 14.72 -14.03
N LYS A 145 3.53 13.91 -13.53
CA LYS A 145 3.79 12.90 -12.49
C LYS A 145 4.46 11.66 -13.06
N ILE A 146 3.94 11.13 -14.17
CA ILE A 146 4.48 9.92 -14.83
C ILE A 146 5.92 10.14 -15.28
N PHE A 147 6.23 11.27 -15.92
CA PHE A 147 7.59 11.51 -16.41
C PHE A 147 8.56 12.00 -15.32
N SER A 148 8.10 12.08 -14.06
CA SER A 148 8.99 12.37 -12.93
C SER A 148 9.77 11.12 -12.51
N ASN A 149 11.06 11.30 -12.21
CA ASN A 149 11.91 10.24 -11.66
C ASN A 149 11.59 9.89 -10.20
N ARG A 150 10.80 10.74 -9.52
CA ARG A 150 10.49 10.60 -8.10
C ARG A 150 9.70 9.34 -7.78
N TYR A 151 8.90 8.84 -8.71
CA TYR A 151 7.90 7.80 -8.44
C TYR A 151 8.25 6.42 -9.00
N TRP A 152 9.43 6.22 -9.61
CA TRP A 152 9.79 4.98 -10.30
C TRP A 152 9.62 3.71 -9.46
N VAL A 153 10.16 3.71 -8.24
CA VAL A 153 10.02 2.57 -7.32
C VAL A 153 8.55 2.33 -6.96
N THR A 154 7.75 3.41 -6.85
CA THR A 154 6.33 3.29 -6.50
C THR A 154 5.52 2.75 -7.67
N GLU A 155 5.85 3.15 -8.90
CA GLU A 155 5.20 2.67 -10.13
C GLU A 155 5.44 1.17 -10.34
N VAL A 156 6.68 0.70 -10.16
CA VAL A 156 7.01 -0.73 -10.26
C VAL A 156 6.31 -1.54 -9.17
N LEU A 157 6.25 -1.02 -7.93
CA LEU A 157 5.48 -1.67 -6.87
C LEU A 157 3.99 -1.79 -7.22
N TRP A 158 3.38 -0.77 -7.82
CA TRP A 158 1.98 -0.84 -8.24
C TRP A 158 1.74 -1.84 -9.37
N GLU A 159 2.68 -1.95 -10.29
CA GLU A 159 2.62 -2.94 -11.36
C GLU A 159 2.72 -4.36 -10.80
N TYR A 160 3.63 -4.56 -9.85
CA TYR A 160 3.75 -5.81 -9.10
C TYR A 160 2.45 -6.14 -8.37
N GLU A 161 1.91 -5.20 -7.58
CA GLU A 161 0.63 -5.37 -6.88
C GLU A 161 -0.53 -5.69 -7.83
N GLY A 162 -0.57 -5.04 -8.99
CA GLY A 162 -1.56 -5.29 -10.04
C GLY A 162 -1.43 -6.70 -10.62
N PHE A 163 -0.22 -7.11 -10.98
CA PHE A 163 0.08 -8.45 -11.46
C PHE A 163 -0.33 -9.53 -10.44
N TYR A 164 0.02 -9.36 -9.16
CA TYR A 164 -0.36 -10.31 -8.11
C TYR A 164 -1.85 -10.34 -7.82
N LYS A 165 -2.54 -9.20 -7.93
CA LYS A 165 -3.99 -9.18 -7.80
C LYS A 165 -4.63 -10.07 -8.87
N TRP A 166 -4.18 -9.96 -10.12
CA TRP A 166 -4.67 -10.79 -11.23
C TRP A 166 -4.24 -12.25 -11.11
N MET A 167 -2.97 -12.53 -10.82
CA MET A 167 -2.51 -13.90 -10.57
C MET A 167 -3.30 -14.56 -9.46
N LYS A 168 -3.57 -13.85 -8.36
CA LYS A 168 -4.36 -14.40 -7.25
C LYS A 168 -5.77 -14.76 -7.72
N ILE A 169 -6.41 -13.95 -8.56
CA ILE A 169 -7.75 -14.24 -9.08
C ILE A 169 -7.73 -15.46 -10.01
N ILE A 170 -6.75 -15.54 -10.92
CA ILE A 170 -6.63 -16.64 -11.89
C ILE A 170 -6.30 -17.96 -11.17
N PHE A 171 -5.35 -17.91 -10.24
CA PHE A 171 -4.79 -19.09 -9.56
C PHE A 171 -5.42 -19.35 -8.19
N GLN A 172 -6.56 -18.71 -7.85
CA GLN A 172 -7.23 -18.95 -6.56
C GLN A 172 -7.63 -20.42 -6.36
N PHE A 173 -7.75 -21.17 -7.47
CA PHE A 173 -8.15 -22.57 -7.47
C PHE A 173 -7.00 -23.56 -7.62
N SER A 174 -5.76 -23.10 -7.86
CA SER A 174 -4.58 -23.98 -7.99
C SER A 174 -3.70 -23.90 -6.74
N MET A 175 -3.69 -24.94 -5.91
CA MET A 175 -2.89 -24.97 -4.67
C MET A 175 -1.37 -24.83 -4.91
N GLU A 176 -0.88 -25.29 -6.06
CA GLU A 176 0.53 -25.31 -6.44
C GLU A 176 1.15 -23.91 -6.59
N MET A 177 0.36 -22.94 -7.05
CA MET A 177 0.83 -21.57 -7.31
C MET A 177 0.99 -20.72 -6.03
N SER A 178 0.39 -21.13 -4.92
CA SER A 178 0.48 -20.38 -3.65
C SER A 178 1.91 -20.25 -3.11
N TYR A 179 2.78 -21.22 -3.44
CA TYR A 179 4.19 -21.26 -3.04
C TYR A 179 5.09 -20.28 -3.79
N TYR A 180 4.69 -19.87 -5.00
CA TYR A 180 5.49 -19.00 -5.87
C TYR A 180 5.15 -17.51 -5.74
N LEU A 181 4.24 -17.15 -4.82
CA LEU A 181 3.90 -15.75 -4.54
C LEU A 181 4.99 -15.13 -3.65
N PRO A 182 5.80 -14.18 -4.14
CA PRO A 182 6.82 -13.51 -3.35
C PRO A 182 6.19 -12.68 -2.24
N ALA A 183 6.91 -12.58 -1.12
CA ALA A 183 6.44 -11.92 0.08
C ALA A 183 6.08 -10.44 -0.20
N LYS A 184 4.85 -10.04 0.14
CA LYS A 184 4.42 -8.63 0.07
C LYS A 184 5.42 -7.74 0.82
N ILE A 185 6.11 -6.86 0.10
CA ILE A 185 6.98 -5.83 0.67
C ILE A 185 6.08 -4.76 1.31
N ARG A 186 5.67 -4.97 2.56
CA ARG A 186 4.94 -3.94 3.31
C ARG A 186 5.92 -2.84 3.70
N PRO A 187 5.61 -1.55 3.45
CA PRO A 187 6.41 -0.48 3.99
C PRO A 187 6.42 -0.58 5.53
N PRO A 188 7.53 -0.25 6.20
CA PRO A 188 7.59 -0.30 7.66
C PRO A 188 6.52 0.62 8.25
N ILE A 189 5.75 0.09 9.20
CA ILE A 189 4.58 0.76 9.80
C ILE A 189 4.99 2.03 10.54
N PHE A 190 6.20 2.06 11.13
CA PHE A 190 6.71 3.22 11.85
C PHE A 190 7.59 4.12 10.98
N ILE A 191 7.07 5.31 10.66
CA ILE A 191 7.77 6.40 9.95
C ILE A 191 9.02 6.88 10.71
N PHE A 192 9.03 6.72 12.04
CA PHE A 192 10.13 7.15 12.92
C PHE A 192 11.45 6.37 12.72
N ALA A 193 11.42 5.17 12.12
CA ALA A 193 12.60 4.33 11.95
C ALA A 193 13.61 4.85 10.90
N LYS A 194 13.19 5.79 10.03
CA LYS A 194 14.04 6.21 8.89
C LYS A 194 15.14 7.19 9.26
N ARG A 195 15.02 7.97 10.35
CA ARG A 195 15.93 9.11 10.60
C ARG A 195 16.54 9.21 11.99
N ARG A 196 16.05 8.45 12.99
CA ARG A 196 16.64 8.49 14.34
C ARG A 196 17.77 7.47 14.49
N LYS A 197 18.95 7.96 14.87
CA LYS A 197 20.01 7.17 15.49
C LYS A 197 19.52 6.83 16.90
N LEU A 198 19.17 5.57 17.16
CA LEU A 198 18.61 5.10 18.43
C LEU A 198 19.71 4.68 19.42
N SER A 199 20.89 4.33 18.91
CA SER A 199 22.09 4.00 19.66
C SER A 199 23.32 4.51 18.92
N ASP A 200 24.40 4.79 19.65
CA ASP A 200 25.68 5.14 19.03
C ASP A 200 26.34 3.96 18.32
N HIS A 201 26.01 2.73 18.73
CA HIS A 201 26.52 1.51 18.11
C HIS A 201 25.76 1.13 16.84
N ARG A 202 26.49 0.78 15.79
CA ARG A 202 25.96 0.43 14.46
C ARG A 202 25.01 -0.77 14.54
N ILE A 203 25.41 -1.86 15.19
CA ILE A 203 24.64 -3.11 15.24
C ILE A 203 23.34 -2.93 16.04
N ASP A 204 23.37 -2.19 17.14
CA ASP A 204 22.17 -1.85 17.92
C ASP A 204 21.10 -1.19 17.02
N ASN A 205 21.50 -0.17 16.24
CA ASN A 205 20.60 0.50 15.30
C ASN A 205 20.04 -0.44 14.23
N LEU A 206 20.82 -1.40 13.75
CA LEU A 206 20.36 -2.40 12.79
C LEU A 206 19.35 -3.36 13.42
N ILE A 207 19.56 -3.77 14.67
CA ILE A 207 18.61 -4.60 15.42
C ILE A 207 17.29 -3.83 15.62
N TYR A 208 17.35 -2.57 16.08
CA TYR A 208 16.14 -1.75 16.25
C TYR A 208 15.37 -1.56 14.94
N LYS A 209 16.06 -1.26 13.84
CA LYS A 209 15.42 -1.09 12.53
C LYS A 209 14.79 -2.39 12.04
N SER A 210 15.42 -3.53 12.31
CA SER A 210 14.87 -4.85 11.98
C SER A 210 13.61 -5.16 12.80
N LEU A 211 13.64 -4.90 14.11
CA LEU A 211 12.48 -5.03 14.99
C LEU A 211 11.30 -4.16 14.51
N LEU A 212 11.54 -2.88 14.20
CA LEU A 212 10.51 -1.94 13.75
C LEU A 212 9.95 -2.25 12.36
N ARG A 213 10.72 -2.93 11.50
CA ARG A 213 10.30 -3.26 10.13
C ARG A 213 9.32 -4.42 10.10
N LYS A 214 9.41 -5.39 11.02
CA LYS A 214 8.56 -6.59 11.05
C LYS A 214 7.69 -6.59 12.30
N SER A 215 6.45 -6.10 12.19
CA SER A 215 5.51 -6.02 13.33
C SER A 215 5.17 -7.37 13.96
N SER A 216 5.35 -8.47 13.23
CA SER A 216 5.16 -9.81 13.79
C SER A 216 6.10 -10.08 14.97
N PHE A 217 7.28 -9.46 15.05
CA PHE A 217 8.19 -9.61 16.18
C PHE A 217 7.60 -9.11 17.49
N PHE A 218 6.79 -8.05 17.45
CA PHE A 218 6.14 -7.51 18.65
C PHE A 218 4.83 -8.21 18.99
N SER A 219 4.26 -9.00 18.07
CA SER A 219 2.94 -9.61 18.27
C SER A 219 2.92 -10.59 19.45
N LEU A 220 3.94 -11.43 19.59
CA LEU A 220 4.00 -12.45 20.63
C LEU A 220 4.28 -11.87 22.03
N PRO A 221 5.28 -10.98 22.24
CA PRO A 221 5.47 -10.31 23.52
C PRO A 221 4.24 -9.52 23.97
N LEU A 222 3.56 -8.84 23.03
CA LEU A 222 2.39 -8.03 23.33
C LEU A 222 1.18 -8.89 23.73
N ARG A 223 0.96 -10.04 23.07
CA ARG A 223 -0.06 -11.02 23.46
C ARG A 223 0.20 -11.58 24.86
N LEU A 224 1.45 -11.89 25.22
CA LEU A 224 1.80 -12.34 26.56
C LEU A 224 1.45 -11.29 27.61
N ILE A 225 1.82 -10.03 27.38
CA ILE A 225 1.50 -8.92 28.30
C ILE A 225 -0.02 -8.75 28.46
N LEU A 226 -0.77 -8.72 27.36
CA LEU A 226 -2.24 -8.57 27.41
C LEU A 226 -2.92 -9.71 28.17
N LEU A 227 -2.46 -10.95 27.94
CA LEU A 227 -2.97 -12.12 28.66
C LEU A 227 -2.69 -12.00 30.16
N CYS A 228 -1.51 -11.53 30.54
CA CYS A 228 -1.14 -11.37 31.95
C CYS A 228 -1.96 -10.28 32.64
N ILE A 229 -2.22 -9.16 31.96
CA ILE A 229 -3.12 -8.11 32.49
C ILE A 229 -4.52 -8.70 32.75
N GLY A 230 -5.06 -9.50 31.84
CA GLY A 230 -6.34 -10.18 32.04
C GLY A 230 -6.33 -11.15 33.23
N LEU A 231 -5.25 -11.94 33.38
CA LEU A 231 -5.10 -12.88 34.49
C LEU A 231 -4.95 -12.19 35.85
N PHE A 232 -4.29 -11.03 35.92
CA PHE A 232 -4.10 -10.28 37.16
C PHE A 232 -5.42 -9.76 37.74
N ILE A 233 -6.44 -9.53 36.92
CA ILE A 233 -7.76 -9.07 37.40
C ILE A 233 -8.52 -10.20 38.12
N ILE A 234 -8.31 -11.46 37.70
CA ILE A 234 -9.13 -12.61 38.13
C ILE A 234 -8.46 -13.41 39.25
N LEU A 235 -7.12 -13.47 39.26
CA LEU A 235 -6.38 -14.40 40.11
C LEU A 235 -6.16 -13.90 41.55
N PRO A 236 -6.09 -14.81 42.54
CA PRO A 236 -5.69 -14.48 43.90
C PRO A 236 -4.20 -14.09 43.98
N ASN A 237 -3.81 -13.33 45.01
CA ASN A 237 -2.49 -12.70 45.12
C ASN A 237 -1.29 -13.66 44.97
N TRP A 238 -1.36 -14.88 45.50
CA TRP A 238 -0.27 -15.86 45.36
C TRP A 238 -0.11 -16.32 43.90
N ALA A 239 -1.21 -16.47 43.15
CA ALA A 239 -1.18 -16.89 41.75
C ALA A 239 -0.72 -15.74 40.84
N LYS A 240 -0.99 -14.48 41.20
CA LYS A 240 -0.44 -13.31 40.49
C LYS A 240 1.10 -13.31 40.49
N VAL A 241 1.73 -13.68 41.60
CA VAL A 241 3.20 -13.79 41.71
C VAL A 241 3.74 -14.87 40.77
N VAL A 242 3.08 -16.03 40.72
CA VAL A 242 3.48 -17.13 39.81
C VAL A 242 3.35 -16.70 38.35
N VAL A 243 2.23 -16.07 37.99
CA VAL A 243 2.02 -15.55 36.63
C VAL A 243 3.10 -14.52 36.29
N LEU A 244 3.39 -13.56 37.18
CA LEU A 244 4.43 -12.55 36.97
C LEU A 244 5.80 -13.19 36.64
N ILE A 245 6.23 -14.20 37.41
CA ILE A 245 7.50 -14.92 37.16
C ILE A 245 7.48 -15.58 35.79
N ILE A 246 6.38 -16.27 35.43
CA ILE A 246 6.22 -16.91 34.12
C ILE A 246 6.25 -15.88 32.99
N THR A 247 5.61 -14.73 33.15
CA THR A 247 5.61 -13.66 32.15
C THR A 247 7.00 -13.10 31.93
N ILE A 248 7.75 -12.85 33.00
CA ILE A 248 9.13 -12.33 32.93
C ILE A 248 10.01 -13.32 32.16
N LEU A 249 9.95 -14.61 32.50
CA LEU A 249 10.66 -15.66 31.79
C LEU A 249 10.21 -15.78 30.32
N GLY A 250 8.91 -15.69 30.06
CA GLY A 250 8.32 -15.69 28.71
C GLY A 250 8.79 -14.51 27.86
N LEU A 251 8.94 -13.32 28.44
CA LEU A 251 9.48 -12.14 27.77
C LEU A 251 10.95 -12.31 27.40
N PHE A 252 11.77 -12.85 28.31
CA PHE A 252 13.18 -13.10 28.00
C PHE A 252 13.38 -14.15 26.91
N THR A 253 12.65 -15.27 27.00
CA THR A 253 12.73 -16.36 26.00
C THR A 253 12.20 -15.93 24.64
N SER A 254 11.06 -15.24 24.60
CA SER A 254 10.50 -14.72 23.35
C SER A 254 11.43 -13.70 22.69
N PHE A 255 12.03 -12.80 23.46
CA PHE A 255 12.96 -11.82 22.92
C PHE A 255 14.25 -12.44 22.40
N ASP A 256 14.79 -13.45 23.09
CA ASP A 256 15.96 -14.21 22.62
C ASP A 256 15.68 -14.94 21.29
N SER A 257 14.48 -15.53 21.17
CA SER A 257 14.02 -16.15 19.91
C SER A 257 13.95 -15.12 18.79
N ILE A 258 13.41 -13.92 19.06
CA ILE A 258 13.34 -12.82 18.07
C ILE A 258 14.75 -12.41 17.63
N LEU A 259 15.69 -12.24 18.56
CA LEU A 259 17.07 -11.89 18.21
C LEU A 259 17.78 -12.98 17.41
N LYS A 260 17.55 -14.26 17.73
CA LYS A 260 18.06 -15.39 16.92
C LYS A 260 17.50 -15.38 15.51
N GLU A 261 16.21 -15.08 15.33
CA GLU A 261 15.59 -14.94 14.01
C GLU A 261 16.18 -13.75 13.24
N ILE A 262 16.44 -12.61 13.91
CA ILE A 262 17.09 -11.44 13.31
C ILE A 262 18.52 -11.77 12.86
N LYS A 263 19.31 -12.47 13.67
CA LYS A 263 20.68 -12.89 13.30
C LYS A 263 20.69 -13.76 12.04
N ARG A 264 19.65 -14.59 11.85
CA ARG A 264 19.49 -15.49 10.70
C ARG A 264 18.94 -14.80 9.44
N ALA A 265 18.48 -13.55 9.53
CA ALA A 265 17.97 -12.84 8.37
C ALA A 265 19.09 -12.59 7.34
N SER A 266 18.77 -12.68 6.05
CA SER A 266 19.72 -12.51 4.93
C SER A 266 20.56 -11.23 5.04
N PHE A 267 20.00 -10.17 5.61
CA PHE A 267 20.72 -8.92 5.85
C PHE A 267 21.88 -9.05 6.85
N PHE A 268 21.71 -9.80 7.95
CA PHE A 268 22.77 -10.01 8.94
C PHE A 268 23.78 -11.08 8.50
N GLN A 269 23.39 -11.96 7.57
CA GLN A 269 24.31 -12.87 6.89
C GLN A 269 25.29 -12.13 5.95
N LEU A 270 24.95 -10.94 5.46
CA LEU A 270 25.82 -10.15 4.59
C LEU A 270 26.78 -9.23 5.36
N ILE A 271 26.38 -8.76 6.54
CA ILE A 271 27.19 -7.83 7.36
C ILE A 271 28.05 -8.59 8.38
N THR A 272 27.66 -9.82 8.74
CA THR A 272 28.35 -10.73 9.68
C THR A 272 29.05 -9.98 10.83
N PRO A 273 28.28 -9.48 11.82
CA PRO A 273 28.88 -8.89 13.02
C PRO A 273 29.73 -9.93 13.75
N SER A 274 30.82 -9.50 14.38
CA SER A 274 31.61 -10.38 15.25
C SER A 274 30.74 -10.87 16.41
N GLU A 275 31.04 -12.07 16.94
CA GLU A 275 30.24 -12.65 18.02
C GLU A 275 30.24 -11.76 19.28
N ASP A 276 31.38 -11.15 19.61
CA ASP A 276 31.49 -10.23 20.75
C ASP A 276 30.64 -8.98 20.57
N GLU A 277 30.66 -8.39 19.36
CA GLU A 277 29.83 -7.24 19.04
C GLU A 277 28.34 -7.61 19.13
N TRP A 278 27.95 -8.80 18.63
CA TRP A 278 26.58 -9.28 18.69
C TRP A 278 26.10 -9.51 20.12
N ILE A 279 26.92 -10.16 20.96
CA ILE A 279 26.59 -10.41 22.37
C ILE A 279 26.43 -9.08 23.13
N SER A 280 27.36 -8.14 22.91
CA SER A 280 27.29 -6.82 23.55
C SER A 280 26.03 -6.04 23.11
N SER A 281 25.69 -6.08 21.82
CA SER A 281 24.49 -5.45 21.26
C SER A 281 23.22 -6.09 21.78
N LYS A 282 23.18 -7.43 21.85
CA LYS A 282 22.06 -8.19 22.42
C LYS A 282 21.75 -7.72 23.83
N LEU A 283 22.76 -7.65 24.72
CA LEU A 283 22.58 -7.22 26.10
C LEU A 283 22.07 -5.78 26.19
N ARG A 284 22.62 -4.85 25.39
CA ARG A 284 22.18 -3.45 25.36
C ARG A 284 20.74 -3.29 24.88
N VAL A 285 20.36 -3.98 23.80
CA VAL A 285 19.00 -3.94 23.26
C VAL A 285 18.01 -4.58 24.22
N GLN A 286 18.36 -5.73 24.80
CA GLN A 286 17.55 -6.43 25.80
C GLN A 286 17.29 -5.55 27.02
N LYS A 287 18.33 -4.87 27.52
CA LYS A 287 18.20 -3.92 28.64
C LYS A 287 17.27 -2.75 28.31
N ARG A 288 17.33 -2.21 27.09
CA ARG A 288 16.51 -1.05 26.69
C ARG A 288 15.05 -1.39 26.37
N ILE A 289 14.74 -2.62 25.95
CA ILE A 289 13.38 -3.02 25.59
C ILE A 289 12.70 -3.79 26.72
N ILE A 290 13.35 -4.81 27.28
CA ILE A 290 12.71 -5.71 28.24
C ILE A 290 12.61 -5.08 29.63
N TYR A 291 13.65 -4.38 30.12
CA TYR A 291 13.63 -3.87 31.50
C TYR A 291 12.52 -2.85 31.73
N PRO A 292 12.25 -1.88 30.83
CA PRO A 292 11.10 -1.00 30.98
C PRO A 292 9.76 -1.75 31.02
N LEU A 293 9.62 -2.83 30.24
CA LEU A 293 8.42 -3.67 30.26
C LEU A 293 8.27 -4.44 31.58
N ILE A 294 9.37 -4.97 32.13
CA ILE A 294 9.37 -5.63 33.44
C ILE A 294 9.01 -4.63 34.54
N ILE A 295 9.59 -3.42 34.53
CA ILE A 295 9.26 -2.36 35.49
C ILE A 295 7.76 -2.01 35.39
N ALA A 296 7.23 -1.86 34.17
CA ALA A 296 5.81 -1.58 33.96
C ALA A 296 4.92 -2.73 34.49
N LEU A 297 5.30 -3.99 34.27
CA LEU A 297 4.58 -5.16 34.80
C LEU A 297 4.63 -5.24 36.32
N LEU A 298 5.77 -4.93 36.93
CA LEU A 298 5.92 -4.87 38.39
C LEU A 298 5.04 -3.78 39.00
N LEU A 299 5.05 -2.57 38.41
CA LEU A 299 4.16 -1.49 38.84
C LEU A 299 2.69 -1.89 38.72
N LEU A 300 2.32 -2.54 37.62
CA LEU A 300 0.96 -3.01 37.38
C LEU A 300 0.53 -4.09 38.39
N PHE A 301 1.45 -4.96 38.81
CA PHE A 301 1.23 -5.93 39.90
C PHE A 301 0.97 -5.26 41.27
N PHE A 302 1.59 -4.11 41.57
CA PHE A 302 1.32 -3.39 42.81
C PHE A 302 -0.03 -2.63 42.80
N ILE A 303 -0.55 -2.31 41.61
CA ILE A 303 -1.79 -1.54 41.46
C ILE A 303 -3.04 -2.46 41.44
N LEU A 304 -2.93 -3.65 40.86
CA LEU A 304 -4.05 -4.60 40.65
C LEU A 304 -4.03 -5.78 41.63
#